data_AF-A0A3B9RZW4-F1
#
_entry.id   AF-A0A3B9RZW4-F1
#
_cell.length_a   1.000
_cell.length_b   1.000
_cell.length_c   1.000
_cell.angle_alpha   90.00
_cell.angle_beta   90.00
_cell.angle_gamma   90.00
#
_symmetry.space_group_name_H-M   'P 1'
#
loop_
_entity.id
_entity.type
_entity.pdbx_description
1 polymer ?
#
loop_
_entity_poly.entity_id
_entity_poly.type
_entity_poly.pdbx_seq_one_letter_code
_entity_poly.pdbx_strand_id
1 'polypeptide(L)'
;MRKLIVLSCVFLILSGIVLAYPKLFPWGVKSAATSILHIWVGFLFLVIFPMYSWDHIRGHAKRLKKPTLVTASGLIQFFTGLGLIFTGIPILLYGTDVLELMSEMHLGFTFVLAGVFVLHKFSRK
;
A
#
# COMPACT_ATOMS: atom_id res chain seq x y z
N MET A 1 -1.33 16.14 -4.22
CA MET A 1 -0.74 14.78 -4.21
C MET A 1 -0.80 14.07 -2.85
N ARG A 2 -0.26 14.63 -1.75
CA ARG A 2 -0.24 13.94 -0.43
C ARG A 2 -1.60 13.37 0.01
N LYS A 3 -2.67 14.19 0.01
CA LYS A 3 -4.01 13.75 0.43
C LYS A 3 -4.54 12.61 -0.45
N LEU A 4 -4.29 12.68 -1.77
CA LEU A 4 -4.71 11.65 -2.73
C LEU A 4 -4.05 10.31 -2.41
N ILE A 5 -2.73 10.30 -2.21
CA ILE A 5 -2.00 9.06 -1.85
C ILE A 5 -2.45 8.50 -0.52
N VAL A 6 -2.66 9.36 0.47
CA VAL A 6 -3.15 8.92 1.77
C VAL A 6 -4.51 8.24 1.63
N LEU A 7 -5.43 8.84 0.86
CA LEU A 7 -6.75 8.26 0.60
C LEU A 7 -6.64 6.94 -0.19
N SER A 8 -5.79 6.88 -1.21
CA SER A 8 -5.53 5.65 -1.97
C SER A 8 -4.96 4.55 -1.08
N CYS A 9 -3.96 4.84 -0.24
CA CYS A 9 -3.40 3.87 0.70
C CYS A 9 -4.48 3.34 1.65
N VAL A 10 -5.24 4.24 2.28
CA VAL A 10 -6.30 3.84 3.24
C VAL A 10 -7.34 2.97 2.54
N PHE A 11 -7.78 3.37 1.34
CA PHE A 11 -8.73 2.58 0.57
C PHE A 11 -8.17 1.20 0.21
N LEU A 12 -6.94 1.12 -0.30
CA LEU A 12 -6.29 -0.13 -0.71
C LEU A 12 -6.05 -1.07 0.47
N ILE A 13 -5.65 -0.54 1.63
CA ILE A 13 -5.49 -1.32 2.85
C ILE A 13 -6.84 -1.94 3.26
N LEU A 14 -7.88 -1.12 3.36
CA LEU A 14 -9.20 -1.60 3.82
C LEU A 14 -9.81 -2.60 2.84
N SER A 15 -9.80 -2.27 1.55
CA SER A 15 -10.33 -3.17 0.51
C SER A 15 -9.51 -4.46 0.38
N GLY A 16 -8.18 -4.40 0.50
CA GLY A 16 -7.31 -5.58 0.50
C GLY A 16 -7.59 -6.52 1.67
N ILE A 17 -7.76 -6.00 2.89
CA ILE A 17 -8.14 -6.79 4.08
C ILE A 17 -9.52 -7.43 3.89
N VAL A 18 -10.49 -6.67 3.38
CA VAL A 18 -11.84 -7.19 3.11
C VAL A 18 -11.80 -8.34 2.11
N LEU A 19 -11.00 -8.23 1.05
CA LEU A 19 -10.84 -9.27 0.03
C LEU A 19 -10.07 -10.50 0.56
N ALA A 20 -9.07 -10.29 1.42
CA ALA A 20 -8.25 -11.38 1.98
C ALA A 20 -8.98 -12.23 3.03
N TYR A 21 -9.99 -11.66 3.72
CA TYR A 21 -10.72 -12.35 4.79
C TYR A 21 -12.23 -12.46 4.50
N PRO A 22 -12.61 -13.27 3.49
CA PRO A 22 -14.01 -13.40 3.06
C PRO A 22 -14.95 -13.90 4.16
N LYS A 23 -14.45 -14.72 5.09
CA LYS A 23 -15.23 -15.23 6.23
C LYS A 23 -15.54 -14.15 7.28
N LEU A 24 -14.66 -13.17 7.44
CA LEU A 24 -14.86 -12.05 8.36
C LEU A 24 -15.71 -10.94 7.72
N PHE A 25 -15.62 -10.78 6.40
CA PHE A 25 -16.32 -9.75 5.65
C PHE A 25 -17.18 -10.34 4.51
N PRO A 26 -18.20 -11.17 4.82
CA PRO A 26 -18.96 -11.89 3.81
C PRO A 26 -19.72 -10.98 2.83
N TRP A 27 -20.00 -9.72 3.23
CA TRP A 27 -20.56 -8.70 2.34
C TRP A 27 -19.56 -8.18 1.29
N GLY A 28 -18.26 -8.20 1.59
CA GLY A 28 -17.21 -7.71 0.70
C GLY A 28 -16.99 -8.62 -0.51
N VAL A 29 -17.03 -9.93 -0.26
CA VAL A 29 -16.83 -11.01 -1.25
C VAL A 29 -17.92 -11.02 -2.32
N LYS A 30 -19.16 -10.67 -1.95
CA LYS A 30 -20.30 -10.65 -2.88
C LYS A 30 -20.24 -9.50 -3.88
N SER A 31 -19.33 -8.54 -3.71
CA SER A 31 -19.25 -7.37 -4.58
C SER A 31 -18.05 -7.48 -5.52
N ALA A 32 -18.29 -7.87 -6.78
CA ALA A 32 -17.34 -7.63 -7.87
C ALA A 32 -16.85 -6.16 -7.85
N ALA A 33 -17.71 -5.24 -7.38
CA ALA A 33 -17.37 -3.85 -7.12
C ALA A 33 -16.14 -3.63 -6.21
N THR A 34 -15.99 -4.35 -5.08
CA THR A 34 -14.84 -4.12 -4.19
C THR A 34 -13.53 -4.54 -4.85
N SER A 35 -13.52 -5.68 -5.55
CA SER A 35 -12.35 -6.15 -6.31
C SER A 35 -12.01 -5.17 -7.44
N ILE A 36 -13.01 -4.77 -8.25
CA ILE A 36 -12.85 -3.81 -9.35
C ILE A 36 -12.29 -2.48 -8.83
N LEU A 37 -12.85 -1.93 -7.75
CA LEU A 37 -12.38 -0.69 -7.18
C LEU A 37 -10.97 -0.81 -6.59
N HIS A 38 -10.64 -1.94 -5.93
CA HIS A 38 -9.29 -2.21 -5.44
C HIS A 38 -8.28 -2.18 -6.59
N ILE A 39 -8.59 -2.84 -7.71
CA ILE A 39 -7.75 -2.88 -8.91
C ILE A 39 -7.59 -1.47 -9.51
N TRP A 40 -8.69 -0.74 -9.72
CA TRP A 40 -8.63 0.61 -10.30
C TRP A 40 -7.88 1.62 -9.43
N VAL A 41 -8.09 1.59 -8.12
CA VAL A 41 -7.31 2.43 -7.20
C VAL A 41 -5.85 1.96 -7.15
N GLY A 42 -5.59 0.66 -7.33
CA GLY A 42 -4.25 0.10 -7.49
C GLY A 42 -3.53 0.63 -8.74
N PHE A 43 -4.22 0.72 -9.88
CA PHE A 43 -3.69 1.36 -11.09
C PHE A 43 -3.41 2.85 -10.88
N LEU A 44 -4.31 3.57 -10.20
CA LEU A 44 -4.04 4.96 -9.84
C LEU A 44 -2.78 5.05 -8.96
N PHE A 45 -2.69 4.18 -7.94
CA PHE A 45 -1.57 4.10 -7.01
C PHE A 45 -0.23 3.83 -7.71
N LEU A 46 -0.22 2.92 -8.70
CA LEU A 46 0.94 2.61 -9.55
C LEU A 46 1.59 3.87 -10.15
N VAL A 47 0.78 4.87 -10.50
CA VAL A 47 1.26 6.12 -11.10
C VAL A 47 1.56 7.17 -10.04
N ILE A 48 0.60 7.44 -9.15
CA ILE A 48 0.73 8.57 -8.21
C ILE A 48 1.79 8.32 -7.14
N PHE A 49 1.99 7.06 -6.72
CA PHE A 49 2.91 6.73 -5.63
C PHE A 49 4.38 6.95 -6.02
N PRO A 50 4.90 6.45 -7.15
CA PRO A 50 6.26 6.76 -7.58
C PRO A 50 6.50 8.26 -7.77
N MET A 51 5.56 8.96 -8.43
CA MET A 51 5.67 10.40 -8.67
C MET A 51 5.80 11.19 -7.37
N TYR A 52 4.90 10.96 -6.41
CA TYR A 52 4.97 11.64 -5.13
C TYR A 52 6.16 11.22 -4.29
N SER A 53 6.52 9.93 -4.29
CA SER A 53 7.67 9.45 -3.54
C SER A 53 8.94 10.15 -4.03
N TRP A 54 9.09 10.28 -5.34
CA TRP A 54 10.21 10.99 -5.96
C TRP A 54 10.27 12.47 -5.54
N ASP A 55 9.15 13.20 -5.68
CA ASP A 55 9.07 14.61 -5.28
C ASP A 55 9.33 14.78 -3.77
N HIS A 56 8.78 13.87 -2.96
CA HIS A 56 8.93 13.91 -1.51
C HIS A 56 10.38 13.63 -1.07
N ILE A 57 11.03 12.63 -1.66
CA ILE A 57 12.45 12.28 -1.44
C ILE A 57 13.34 13.46 -1.83
N ARG A 58 13.14 14.04 -3.02
CA ARG A 58 13.90 15.20 -3.50
C ARG A 58 13.73 16.40 -2.56
N GLY A 59 12.50 16.70 -2.15
CA GLY A 59 12.20 17.79 -1.22
C GLY A 59 12.81 17.61 0.17
N HIS A 60 13.13 16.37 0.59
CA HIS A 60 13.63 16.05 1.93
C HIS A 60 15.00 15.36 1.92
N ALA A 61 15.78 15.46 0.85
CA ALA A 61 17.03 14.74 0.67
C ALA A 61 18.04 14.95 1.83
N LYS A 62 18.09 16.17 2.39
CA LYS A 62 18.94 16.46 3.57
C LYS A 62 18.47 15.74 4.84
N ARG A 63 17.15 15.54 5.02
CA ARG A 63 16.57 14.85 6.19
C ARG A 63 16.76 13.34 6.10
N LEU A 64 16.79 12.77 4.90
CA LEU A 64 17.06 11.34 4.70
C LEU A 64 18.42 10.89 5.24
N LYS A 65 19.40 11.81 5.32
CA LYS A 65 20.70 11.55 5.92
C LYS A 65 20.66 11.40 7.46
N LYS A 66 19.55 11.76 8.11
CA LYS A 66 19.39 11.68 9.56
C LYS A 66 18.53 10.45 9.90
N PRO A 67 19.03 9.50 10.71
CA PRO A 67 18.27 8.31 11.11
C PRO A 67 17.25 8.69 12.19
N THR A 68 16.16 9.31 11.78
CA THR A 68 15.02 9.65 12.65
C THR A 68 13.90 8.64 12.46
N LEU A 69 12.99 8.53 13.44
CA LEU A 69 11.82 7.68 13.31
C LEU A 69 10.96 8.07 12.11
N VAL A 70 10.91 9.36 11.75
CA VAL A 70 10.24 9.87 10.55
C VAL A 70 10.92 9.37 9.27
N THR A 71 12.25 9.41 9.21
CA THR A 71 13.03 8.88 8.08
C THR A 71 12.84 7.38 7.93
N ALA A 72 12.96 6.63 9.03
CA ALA A 72 12.81 5.18 9.02
C ALA A 72 11.40 4.75 8.58
N SER A 73 10.35 5.32 9.19
CA SER A 73 8.97 5.03 8.80
C SER A 73 8.66 5.47 7.37
N GLY A 74 9.22 6.58 6.88
CA GLY A 74 9.10 6.99 5.48
C GLY A 74 9.78 6.02 4.50
N LEU A 75 10.97 5.51 4.82
CA LEU A 75 11.65 4.49 4.02
C LEU A 75 10.86 3.17 4.01
N ILE A 76 10.33 2.74 5.15
CA ILE A 76 9.50 1.54 5.20
C ILE A 76 8.25 1.73 4.34
N GLN A 77 7.54 2.86 4.45
CA GLN A 77 6.41 3.17 3.56
C GLN A 77 6.78 3.13 2.09
N PHE A 78 7.96 3.67 1.74
CA PHE A 78 8.46 3.67 0.37
C PHE A 78 8.65 2.24 -0.16
N PHE A 79 9.42 1.41 0.54
CA PHE A 79 9.70 0.04 0.12
C PHE A 79 8.46 -0.85 0.17
N THR A 80 7.60 -0.68 1.17
CA THR A 80 6.33 -1.41 1.24
C THR A 80 5.39 -1.01 0.09
N GLY A 81 5.30 0.27 -0.27
CA GLY A 81 4.50 0.70 -1.41
C GLY A 81 5.04 0.16 -2.75
N LEU A 82 6.37 0.08 -2.92
CA LEU A 82 6.97 -0.61 -4.05
C LEU A 82 6.65 -2.11 -4.02
N GLY A 83 6.78 -2.76 -2.86
CA GLY A 83 6.46 -4.17 -2.68
C GLY A 83 5.02 -4.50 -3.04
N LEU A 84 4.06 -3.64 -2.66
CA LEU A 84 2.65 -3.77 -3.04
C LEU A 84 2.45 -3.67 -4.56
N ILE A 85 3.18 -2.78 -5.24
CA ILE A 85 3.15 -2.70 -6.71
C ILE A 85 3.73 -3.98 -7.33
N PHE A 86 4.91 -4.41 -6.87
CA PHE A 86 5.61 -5.59 -7.41
C PHE A 86 4.87 -6.90 -7.20
N THR A 87 4.09 -7.01 -6.12
CA THR A 87 3.27 -8.19 -5.83
C THR A 87 1.87 -8.08 -6.45
N GLY A 88 1.30 -6.87 -6.50
CA GLY A 88 -0.04 -6.63 -7.03
C GLY A 88 -0.16 -6.84 -8.54
N ILE A 89 0.87 -6.47 -9.32
CA ILE A 89 0.87 -6.66 -10.79
C ILE A 89 0.81 -8.17 -11.15
N PRO A 90 1.69 -9.05 -10.63
CA PRO A 90 1.58 -10.49 -10.88
C PRO A 90 0.24 -11.08 -10.44
N ILE A 91 -0.25 -10.71 -9.24
CA ILE A 91 -1.55 -11.21 -8.74
C ILE A 91 -2.69 -10.82 -9.70
N LEU A 92 -2.68 -9.59 -10.21
CA LEU A 92 -3.66 -9.13 -11.19
C LEU A 92 -3.64 -9.97 -12.48
N LEU A 93 -2.46 -10.37 -12.95
CA LEU A 93 -2.29 -11.06 -14.23
C LEU A 93 -2.56 -12.56 -14.16
N TYR A 94 -2.19 -13.20 -13.04
CA TYR A 94 -2.22 -14.67 -12.91
C TYR A 94 -3.20 -15.17 -11.86
N GLY A 95 -3.77 -14.29 -11.04
CA GLY A 95 -4.68 -14.65 -9.96
C GLY A 95 -3.94 -15.07 -8.68
N THR A 96 -4.65 -14.98 -7.55
CA THR A 96 -4.13 -15.33 -6.22
C THR A 96 -3.88 -16.82 -6.07
N ASP A 97 -4.68 -17.65 -6.73
CA ASP A 97 -4.67 -19.11 -6.58
C ASP A 97 -3.45 -19.75 -7.27
N VAL A 98 -2.81 -19.02 -8.20
CA VAL A 98 -1.59 -19.46 -8.90
C VAL A 98 -0.33 -18.93 -8.22
N LEU A 99 -0.41 -17.76 -7.59
CA LEU A 99 0.73 -17.05 -7.00
C LEU A 99 0.55 -16.88 -5.48
N GLU A 100 0.49 -18.01 -4.77
CA GLU A 100 0.29 -18.05 -3.32
C GLU A 100 1.32 -17.18 -2.57
N LEU A 101 2.62 -17.38 -2.85
CA LEU A 101 3.70 -16.59 -2.24
C LEU A 101 3.54 -15.07 -2.49
N MET A 102 3.16 -14.66 -3.71
CA MET A 102 2.96 -13.24 -4.00
C MET A 102 1.77 -12.69 -3.23
N SER A 103 0.70 -13.48 -3.10
CA SER A 103 -0.50 -13.11 -2.35
C SER A 103 -0.20 -12.94 -0.86
N GLU A 104 0.57 -13.86 -0.26
CA GLU A 104 1.03 -13.75 1.12
C GLU A 104 1.92 -12.53 1.34
N MET A 105 2.89 -12.30 0.44
CA MET A 105 3.75 -11.12 0.50
C MET A 105 2.94 -9.82 0.34
N HIS A 106 1.98 -9.78 -0.58
CA HIS A 106 1.10 -8.62 -0.79
C HIS A 106 0.28 -8.30 0.46
N LEU A 107 -0.27 -9.34 1.10
CA LEU A 107 -1.00 -9.20 2.36
C LEU A 107 -0.07 -8.75 3.51
N GLY A 108 1.13 -9.34 3.60
CA GLY A 108 2.16 -8.93 4.55
C GLY A 108 2.52 -7.46 4.40
N PHE A 109 2.78 -7.00 3.17
CA PHE A 109 3.03 -5.58 2.88
C PHE A 109 1.82 -4.70 3.22
N THR A 110 0.59 -5.18 3.03
CA THR A 110 -0.62 -4.44 3.42
C THR A 110 -0.65 -4.16 4.92
N PHE A 111 -0.35 -5.16 5.74
CA PHE A 111 -0.27 -4.99 7.20
C PHE A 111 0.90 -4.11 7.63
N VAL A 112 2.08 -4.28 7.02
CA VAL A 112 3.24 -3.41 7.28
C VAL A 112 2.89 -1.96 6.95
N LEU A 113 2.26 -1.71 5.80
CA LEU A 113 1.87 -0.36 5.40
C LEU A 113 0.90 0.23 6.41
N ALA A 114 -0.14 -0.52 6.80
CA ALA A 114 -1.13 -0.08 7.79
C ALA A 114 -0.47 0.30 9.13
N GLY A 115 0.38 -0.58 9.67
CA GLY A 115 1.09 -0.34 10.93
C GLY A 115 2.01 0.87 10.87
N VAL A 116 2.79 0.99 9.78
CA VAL A 116 3.70 2.12 9.59
C VAL A 116 2.95 3.41 9.30
N PHE A 117 1.76 3.36 8.71
CA PHE A 117 0.92 4.54 8.52
C PHE A 117 0.50 5.16 9.85
N VAL A 118 0.10 4.31 10.79
CA VAL A 118 -0.24 4.71 12.17
C VAL A 118 1.01 5.23 12.87
N LEU A 119 2.12 4.49 12.83
CA LEU A 119 3.39 4.88 13.44
C LEU A 119 3.90 6.22 12.91
N HIS A 120 3.91 6.42 11.59
CA HIS A 120 4.39 7.63 10.95
C HIS A 120 3.56 8.86 11.33
N LYS A 121 2.24 8.69 11.58
CA LYS A 121 1.38 9.77 12.08
C LYS A 121 1.75 10.20 13.50
N PHE A 122 2.18 9.26 14.35
CA PHE A 122 2.59 9.52 15.73
C PHE A 122 4.07 9.87 15.88
N SER A 123 4.88 9.62 14.85
CA SER A 123 6.25 10.07 14.69
C SER A 123 6.27 11.59 14.48
N ARG A 124 5.90 12.36 15.52
CA ARG A 124 6.00 13.82 15.54
C ARG A 124 7.43 14.21 15.92
N LYS A 125 8.01 15.09 15.10
CA LYS A 125 9.35 15.72 15.19
C LYS A 125 10.50 14.82 14.76
#